data_AF-Q5SIS3-F1
#
_entry.id   AF-Q5SIS3-F1
#
_cell.length_a   1.000
_cell.length_b   1.000
_cell.length_c   1.000
_cell.angle_alpha   90.00
_cell.angle_beta   90.00
_cell.angle_gamma   90.00
#
_symmetry.space_group_name_H-M   'P 1'
#
loop_
_entity.id
_entity.type
_entity.pdbx_description
1 polymer ?
#
loop_
_entity_poly.entity_id
_entity_poly.type
_entity_poly.pdbx_seq_one_letter_code
_entity_poly.pdbx_strand_id
1 'polypeptide(L)'
;MEVGYDHLGSLVNTLVLAYAAGSLPLFLLLTRDPTPLRFLLNTEPFAAELVGMLLGSLGLVLAVPLSTLFAAFLLAGGKGEGGDHAHPH
;
A
#
# COMPACT_ATOMS: atom_id res chain seq x y z
N MET A 1 -20.83 -5.57 -6.95
CA MET A 1 -20.10 -5.46 -5.67
C MET A 1 -18.78 -6.18 -5.87
N GLU A 2 -17.69 -5.42 -6.02
CA GLU A 2 -16.34 -5.96 -6.21
C GLU A 2 -15.68 -6.09 -4.85
N VAL A 3 -15.83 -7.27 -4.25
CA VAL A 3 -15.38 -7.59 -2.87
C VAL A 3 -13.92 -7.20 -2.62
N GLY A 4 -13.05 -7.36 -3.62
CA GLY A 4 -11.63 -6.99 -3.51
C GLY A 4 -11.38 -5.48 -3.34
N TYR A 5 -12.19 -4.63 -3.99
CA TYR A 5 -12.03 -3.18 -3.90
C TYR A 5 -12.53 -2.64 -2.55
N ASP A 6 -13.66 -3.17 -2.06
CA ASP A 6 -14.20 -2.81 -0.75
C ASP A 6 -13.24 -3.19 0.39
N HIS A 7 -12.58 -4.35 0.30
CA HIS A 7 -11.58 -4.74 1.29
C HIS A 7 -10.34 -3.86 1.26
N LEU A 8 -9.84 -3.49 0.07
CA LEU A 8 -8.73 -2.56 -0.06
C LEU A 8 -9.06 -1.17 0.49
N GLY A 9 -10.29 -0.69 0.29
CA GLY A 9 -10.75 0.59 0.84
C GLY A 9 -10.64 0.66 2.37
N SER A 10 -11.05 -0.42 3.06
CA SER A 10 -10.95 -0.51 4.52
C SER A 10 -9.49 -0.53 5.02
N LEU A 11 -8.61 -1.23 4.31
CA LEU A 11 -7.17 -1.27 4.64
C LEU A 11 -6.51 0.10 4.44
N VAL A 12 -6.80 0.77 3.33
CA VAL A 12 -6.27 2.12 3.04
C VAL A 12 -6.74 3.12 4.11
N ASN A 13 -8.03 3.11 4.47
CA ASN A 13 -8.56 3.99 5.52
C ASN A 13 -7.84 3.78 6.86
N THR A 14 -7.63 2.53 7.26
CA THR A 14 -6.93 2.21 8.51
C THR A 14 -5.46 2.64 8.45
N LEU A 15 -4.81 2.48 7.29
CA LEU A 15 -3.42 2.89 7.08
C LEU A 15 -3.25 4.41 7.17
N VAL A 16 -4.18 5.18 6.58
CA VAL A 16 -4.20 6.64 6.68
C VAL A 16 -4.33 7.09 8.14
N LEU A 17 -5.23 6.48 8.91
CA LEU A 17 -5.40 6.74 10.34
C LEU A 17 -4.12 6.40 11.14
N ALA A 18 -3.49 5.26 10.87
CA ALA A 18 -2.25 4.84 11.53
C ALA A 18 -1.10 5.81 11.25
N TYR A 19 -0.95 6.27 10.01
CA TYR A 19 0.07 7.25 9.65
C TYR A 19 -0.18 8.62 10.29
N ALA A 20 -1.42 9.08 10.31
CA ALA A 20 -1.78 10.32 11.01
C ALA A 20 -1.43 10.25 12.50
N ALA A 21 -1.74 9.12 13.16
CA ALA A 21 -1.37 8.88 14.55
C ALA A 21 0.16 8.84 14.76
N GLY A 22 0.90 8.20 13.84
CA GLY A 22 2.37 8.15 13.86
C GLY A 22 3.04 9.50 13.67
N SER A 23 2.39 10.43 12.95
CA SER A 23 2.90 11.78 12.67
C SER A 23 2.76 12.75 13.84
N LEU A 24 1.98 12.39 14.85
CA LEU A 24 1.56 13.28 15.93
C LEU A 24 2.75 13.86 16.74
N PRO A 25 3.80 13.08 17.07
CA PRO A 25 5.01 13.60 17.72
C PRO A 25 5.76 14.63 16.86
N LEU A 26 5.88 14.38 15.55
CA LEU A 26 6.45 15.36 14.62
C LEU A 26 5.62 16.65 14.63
N PHE A 27 4.29 16.52 14.61
CA PHE A 27 3.38 17.67 14.66
C PHE A 27 3.54 18.46 15.97
N LEU A 28 3.76 17.82 17.11
CA LEU A 28 4.04 18.51 18.38
C LEU A 28 5.39 19.25 18.38
N LEU A 29 6.39 18.68 17.71
CA LEU A 29 7.71 19.29 17.54
C LEU A 29 7.62 20.54 16.66
N LEU A 30 6.81 20.47 15.59
CA LEU A 30 6.42 21.61 14.75
C LEU A 30 5.80 22.76 15.52
N THR A 31 4.85 22.47 16.41
CA THR A 31 4.11 23.53 17.14
C THR A 31 5.01 24.38 18.03
N ARG A 32 6.20 23.87 18.37
CA ARG A 32 7.17 24.57 19.23
C ARG A 32 8.14 25.47 18.47
N ASP A 33 8.29 25.27 17.16
CA ASP A 33 9.31 25.93 16.35
C ASP A 33 8.67 27.00 15.44
N PRO A 34 9.13 28.27 15.44
CA PRO A 34 8.58 29.33 14.59
C PRO A 34 9.02 29.23 13.12
N THR A 35 9.62 28.10 12.71
CA THR A 35 10.12 27.91 11.34
C THR A 35 8.98 27.87 10.33
N PRO A 36 9.11 28.60 9.20
CA PRO A 36 8.09 28.60 8.16
C PRO A 36 7.94 27.20 7.53
N LEU A 37 6.69 26.76 7.33
CA LEU A 37 6.33 25.41 6.83
C LEU A 37 7.14 24.95 5.61
N ARG A 38 7.47 25.87 4.70
CA ARG A 38 8.28 25.60 3.50
C ARG A 38 9.68 25.06 3.81
N PHE A 39 10.30 25.51 4.90
CA PHE A 39 11.63 25.07 5.32
C PHE A 39 11.54 23.71 5.99
N LEU A 40 10.44 23.49 6.69
CA LEU A 40 10.21 22.29 7.45
C LEU A 40 9.87 21.09 6.58
N LEU A 41 9.11 21.28 5.50
CA LEU A 41 8.90 20.26 4.46
C LEU A 41 10.20 19.75 3.86
N ASN A 42 11.25 20.57 3.90
CA ASN A 42 12.56 20.25 3.35
C ASN A 42 13.51 19.64 4.41
N THR A 43 13.04 19.40 5.63
CA THR A 43 13.82 18.73 6.67
C THR A 43 13.80 17.23 6.48
N GLU A 44 14.95 16.58 6.70
CA GLU A 44 15.12 15.13 6.58
C GLU A 44 14.02 14.32 7.29
N PRO A 45 13.72 14.51 8.59
CA PRO A 45 12.74 13.69 9.28
C PRO A 45 11.32 13.88 8.72
N PHE A 46 10.94 15.09 8.31
CA PHE A 46 9.61 15.35 7.78
C PHE A 46 9.45 14.79 6.36
N ALA A 47 10.46 14.98 5.52
CA ALA A 47 10.47 14.46 4.15
C ALA A 47 10.44 12.93 4.14
N ALA A 48 11.25 12.28 4.99
CA ALA A 48 11.28 10.83 5.10
C ALA A 48 9.93 10.24 5.52
N GLU A 49 9.27 10.85 6.51
CA GLU A 49 7.96 10.41 7.00
C GLU A 49 6.88 10.54 5.90
N LEU A 50 6.82 11.68 5.23
CA LEU A 50 5.83 11.95 4.17
C LEU A 50 6.03 11.01 2.98
N VAL A 51 7.28 10.81 2.55
CA VAL A 51 7.61 9.86 1.49
C VAL A 51 7.25 8.44 1.92
N GLY A 52 7.55 8.05 3.16
CA GLY A 52 7.19 6.74 3.72
C GLY A 52 5.69 6.49 3.73
N MET A 53 4.87 7.49 4.07
CA MET A 53 3.40 7.43 3.99
C MET A 53 2.90 7.17 2.58
N LEU A 54 3.43 7.93 1.63
CA LEU A 54 3.05 7.83 0.22
C LEU A 54 3.45 6.45 -0.32
N LEU A 55 4.69 6.01 -0.09
CA LEU A 55 5.14 4.68 -0.53
C LEU A 55 4.39 3.54 0.17
N GLY A 56 4.05 3.67 1.45
CA GLY A 56 3.28 2.65 2.17
C GLY A 56 1.88 2.47 1.59
N SER A 57 1.17 3.57 1.33
CA SER A 57 -0.16 3.53 0.71
C SER A 57 -0.11 3.05 -0.76
N LEU A 58 0.85 3.54 -1.55
CA LEU A 58 1.04 3.08 -2.93
C LEU A 58 1.40 1.59 -2.98
N GLY A 59 2.30 1.15 -2.10
CA GLY A 59 2.72 -0.25 -1.97
C GLY A 59 1.55 -1.16 -1.63
N LEU A 60 0.65 -0.74 -0.74
CA LEU A 60 -0.54 -1.50 -0.38
C LEU A 60 -1.49 -1.68 -1.59
N VAL A 61 -1.76 -0.61 -2.33
CA VAL A 61 -2.61 -0.66 -3.53
C VAL A 61 -1.97 -1.50 -4.62
N LEU A 62 -0.66 -1.41 -4.76
CA LEU A 62 0.12 -2.13 -5.77
C LEU A 62 0.32 -3.62 -5.41
N ALA A 63 0.27 -4.00 -4.13
CA ALA A 63 0.54 -5.38 -3.69
C ALA A 63 -0.42 -6.42 -4.31
N VAL A 64 -1.71 -6.09 -4.44
CA VAL A 64 -2.72 -7.00 -5.01
C VAL A 64 -2.49 -7.27 -6.51
N PRO A 65 -2.38 -6.24 -7.38
CA PRO A 65 -2.09 -6.49 -8.80
C PRO A 65 -0.69 -7.09 -9.01
N LEU A 66 0.33 -6.69 -8.24
CA LEU A 66 1.66 -7.29 -8.34
C LEU A 66 1.66 -8.77 -7.98
N SER A 67 1.05 -9.15 -6.85
CA SER A 67 0.97 -10.58 -6.46
C SER A 67 0.21 -11.41 -7.49
N THR A 68 -0.86 -10.85 -8.07
CA THR A 68 -1.60 -11.50 -9.17
C THR A 68 -0.73 -11.66 -10.41
N LEU A 69 0.04 -10.63 -10.79
CA LEU A 69 0.95 -10.69 -11.93
C LEU A 69 2.05 -11.74 -11.72
N PHE A 70 2.65 -11.78 -10.53
CA PHE A 70 3.65 -12.79 -10.17
C PHE A 70 3.05 -14.20 -10.22
N ALA A 71 1.88 -14.41 -9.62
CA ALA A 71 1.19 -15.69 -9.64
C ALA A 71 0.86 -16.13 -11.07
N ALA A 72 0.33 -15.22 -11.90
CA ALA A 72 0.03 -15.48 -13.30
C ALA A 72 1.28 -15.82 -14.11
N PHE A 73 2.40 -15.12 -13.90
CA PHE A 73 3.66 -15.41 -14.59
C PHE A 73 4.22 -16.79 -14.20
N LEU A 74 4.20 -17.12 -12.90
CA LEU A 74 4.66 -18.42 -12.40
C LEU A 74 3.78 -19.57 -12.90
N LEU A 75 2.45 -19.43 -12.88
CA LEU A 75 1.51 -20.45 -13.37
C LEU A 75 1.44 -20.53 -14.91
N ALA A 76 1.61 -19.42 -15.62
CA ALA A 76 1.62 -19.42 -17.10
C ALA A 76 2.80 -20.21 -17.67
N GLY A 77 3.93 -20.30 -16.94
CA GLY A 77 5.04 -21.20 -17.26
C GLY A 77 4.73 -22.68 -16.98
N GLY A 78 3.76 -22.96 -16.11
CA GLY A 78 3.26 -24.29 -15.78
C GLY A 78 2.02 -24.64 -16.60
N LYS A 79 2.19 -24.92 -17.90
CA LYS A 79 1.18 -25.66 -18.68
C LYS A 79 1.18 -27.12 -18.20
N GLY A 80 0.61 -27.36 -17.03
CA GLY A 80 0.39 -28.67 -16.43
C GLY A 80 -1.07 -29.09 -16.61
N GLU A 81 -1.30 -29.83 -17.68
CA GLU A 81 -2.36 -30.82 -17.85
C GLU A 81 -3.81 -30.35 -17.63
N GLY A 82 -4.45 -30.00 -18.75
CA GLY A 82 -5.87 -30.25 -18.91
C GLY A 82 -6.11 -31.74 -18.72
N GLY A 83 -6.56 -32.12 -17.52
CA GLY A 83 -7.14 -33.42 -17.23
C GLY A 83 -8.40 -33.55 -18.06
N ASP A 84 -8.25 -34.22 -19.19
CA ASP A 84 -9.31 -34.72 -20.05
C ASP A 84 -10.19 -35.66 -19.24
N HIS A 85 -11.18 -35.12 -18.53
CA HIS A 85 -12.25 -35.91 -17.93
C HIS A 85 -13.23 -36.28 -19.05
N ALA A 86 -12.79 -37.24 -19.87
CA ALA A 86 -13.70 -38.05 -20.65
C ALA A 86 -14.70 -38.69 -19.67
N HIS A 87 -15.98 -38.35 -19.84
CA HIS A 87 -17.08 -39.09 -19.26
C HIS A 87 -17.16 -40.46 -19.94
N PRO A 88 -17.17 -41.56 -19.17
CA PRO A 88 -17.96 -42.71 -19.56
C PRO A 88 -19.07 -42.95 -18.52
N HIS A 89 -20.23 -43.29 -19.05
CA HIS A 89 -21.45 -43.79 -18.40
C HIS A 89 -22.46 -42.74 -17.95
#